data_AF-A0A925XJ04-F1
#
_entry.id   AF-A0A925XJ04-F1
#
_cell.length_a   1.000
_cell.length_b   1.000
_cell.length_c   1.000
_cell.angle_alpha   90.00
_cell.angle_beta   90.00
_cell.angle_gamma   90.00
#
_symmetry.space_group_name_H-M   'P 1'
#
loop_
_entity.id
_entity.type
_entity.pdbx_description
1 polymer ?
#
loop_
_entity_poly.entity_id
_entity_poly.type
_entity_poly.pdbx_seq_one_letter_code
_entity_poly.pdbx_strand_id
1 'polypeptide(L)'
;RDAESQIREKIEENLPTEVEDDRLRNWQAMAMWVNRRYGLNTNDRELKKVGLDELNSYLYQRALDAIGRFDFSPVRVFLSPDWGQRSLSGWVQQQYLIAIPTEAFDGKTPEESADIIRSQIVDRYRLKEIEFPVSVGLSHFMAESSGGGGERYNREALANWAADRFESPLVTPEQIASRSRDDIARMLMDLSARYFEQGRVIERLEEQLDAACAKHHSNGHATHGVTVRRSAQVSEPITNPAAATELIEWANREFHADLDAASLAQTDRHTLAGAVRQAYERRYRRELYQAERSVILDTLDTQWKDHLYFMDHLRSGIGLVGYAQKDPKTEYRREGTLAFAQMWDRIAAQVTGTIFRIEVQIPESTGSVWQITSTEHASPTEDIPDDHPALAGGGGILPNKGVAPAEPIRNQGERVGRNDPCPCGSGKKYKKCCGAN
;
A
#
# COMPACT_ATOMS: atom_id res chain seq x y z
N ARG A 1 8.50 40.65 -1.98
CA ARG A 1 7.44 40.90 -0.98
C ARG A 1 7.69 40.12 0.31
N ASP A 2 7.63 38.78 0.32
CA ASP A 2 7.94 38.00 1.54
C ASP A 2 9.36 38.28 2.08
N ALA A 3 10.36 38.32 1.19
CA ALA A 3 11.73 38.64 1.54
C ALA A 3 11.90 40.01 2.24
N GLU A 4 11.15 41.02 1.80
CA GLU A 4 11.17 42.38 2.38
C GLU A 4 10.62 42.38 3.81
N SER A 5 9.52 41.67 4.04
CA SER A 5 8.92 41.55 5.37
C SER A 5 9.86 40.84 6.35
N GLN A 6 10.46 39.73 5.92
CA GLN A 6 11.41 38.96 6.74
C GLN A 6 12.67 39.76 7.07
N ILE A 7 13.18 40.55 6.11
CA ILE A 7 14.35 41.41 6.34
C ILE A 7 14.00 42.49 7.37
N ARG A 8 12.86 43.16 7.23
CA ARG A 8 12.42 44.19 8.20
C ARG A 8 12.24 43.62 9.61
N GLU A 9 11.53 42.51 9.74
CA GLU A 9 11.34 41.82 11.03
C GLU A 9 12.69 41.46 11.69
N LYS A 10 13.65 40.97 10.91
CA LYS A 10 14.97 40.61 11.43
C LYS A 10 15.85 41.81 11.74
N ILE A 11 15.66 42.93 11.05
CA ILE A 11 16.29 44.21 11.44
C ILE A 11 15.71 44.66 12.78
N GLU A 12 14.39 44.62 12.97
CA GLU A 12 13.76 45.01 14.25
C GLU A 12 14.23 44.11 15.42
N GLU A 13 14.34 42.79 15.19
CA GLU A 13 14.76 41.83 16.22
C GLU A 13 16.26 41.96 16.59
N ASN A 14 17.14 42.12 15.61
CA ASN A 14 18.60 42.07 15.82
C ASN A 14 19.23 43.45 15.97
N LEU A 15 18.60 44.48 15.39
CA LEU A 15 19.08 45.85 15.30
C LEU A 15 17.96 46.86 15.70
N PRO A 16 17.39 46.74 16.91
CA PRO A 16 16.32 47.62 17.35
C PRO A 16 16.74 49.09 17.33
N THR A 17 15.88 49.94 16.77
CA THR A 17 16.11 51.38 16.61
C THR A 17 16.08 52.15 17.94
N GLU A 18 15.41 51.60 18.96
CA GLU A 18 15.30 52.17 20.30
C GLU A 18 16.62 52.10 21.10
N VAL A 19 17.58 51.29 20.65
CA VAL A 19 18.88 51.12 21.30
C VAL A 19 19.86 52.14 20.70
N GLU A 20 20.22 53.16 21.50
CA GLU A 20 21.15 54.22 21.11
C GLU A 20 22.61 53.73 21.02
N ASP A 21 23.00 52.74 21.83
CA ASP A 21 24.36 52.16 21.80
C ASP A 21 24.49 51.08 20.72
N ASP A 22 25.21 51.40 19.64
CA ASP A 22 25.46 50.49 18.52
C ASP A 22 26.22 49.20 18.94
N ARG A 23 26.87 49.17 20.11
CA ARG A 23 27.53 47.97 20.65
C ARG A 23 26.55 46.91 21.14
N LEU A 24 25.33 47.32 21.48
CA LEU A 24 24.25 46.43 21.92
C LEU A 24 23.47 45.84 20.74
N ARG A 25 23.71 46.31 19.52
CA ARG A 25 23.09 45.80 18.29
C ARG A 25 23.81 44.55 17.79
N ASN A 26 23.06 43.51 17.49
CA ASN A 26 23.61 42.21 17.09
C ASN A 26 23.81 42.10 15.57
N TRP A 27 24.74 42.91 15.06
CA TRP A 27 25.13 42.92 13.64
C TRP A 27 25.63 41.55 13.14
N GLN A 28 26.26 40.77 14.02
CA GLN A 28 26.77 39.45 13.69
C GLN A 28 25.62 38.46 13.44
N ALA A 29 24.58 38.48 14.28
CA ALA A 29 23.37 37.66 14.06
C ALA A 29 22.64 38.07 12.78
N MET A 30 22.55 39.37 12.49
CA MET A 30 21.96 39.85 11.23
C MET A 30 22.74 39.31 10.02
N ALA A 31 24.07 39.44 10.00
CA ALA A 31 24.91 38.93 8.93
C ALA A 31 24.77 37.41 8.76
N MET A 32 24.80 36.64 9.86
CA MET A 32 24.61 35.19 9.81
C MET A 32 23.24 34.80 9.25
N TRP A 33 22.17 35.47 9.67
CA TRP A 33 20.82 35.19 9.20
C TRP A 33 20.69 35.45 7.69
N VAL A 34 21.13 36.62 7.23
CA VAL A 34 21.08 37.00 5.81
C VAL A 34 21.88 36.02 4.96
N ASN A 35 23.08 35.66 5.39
CA ASN A 35 23.94 34.71 4.69
C ASN A 35 23.30 33.31 4.63
N ARG A 36 22.69 32.85 5.73
CA ARG A 36 22.01 31.55 5.79
C ARG A 36 20.74 31.51 4.93
N ARG A 37 19.95 32.59 4.94
CA ARG A 37 18.65 32.65 4.27
C ARG A 37 18.78 32.86 2.76
N TYR A 38 19.66 33.76 2.34
CA TYR A 38 19.78 34.21 0.95
C TYR A 38 21.13 33.84 0.31
N GLY A 39 22.01 33.11 1.01
CA GLY A 39 23.32 32.74 0.49
C GLY A 39 24.25 33.94 0.25
N LEU A 40 23.99 35.07 0.93
CA LEU A 40 24.85 36.25 0.79
C LEU A 40 26.19 35.98 1.49
N ASN A 41 27.23 36.67 1.03
CA ASN A 41 28.56 36.65 1.66
C ASN A 41 28.82 38.02 2.28
N THR A 42 28.12 38.32 3.37
CA THR A 42 28.12 39.63 4.03
C THR A 42 28.70 39.49 5.44
N ASN A 43 29.38 40.51 5.93
CA ASN A 43 29.93 40.54 7.30
C ASN A 43 29.36 41.71 8.11
N ASP A 44 29.55 41.66 9.43
CA ASP A 44 29.09 42.68 10.37
C ASP A 44 29.62 44.09 10.02
N ARG A 45 30.88 44.18 9.58
CA ARG A 45 31.52 45.44 9.19
C ARG A 45 30.89 46.07 7.96
N GLU A 46 30.50 45.26 6.96
CA GLU A 46 29.81 45.72 5.76
C GLU A 46 28.42 46.24 6.09
N LEU A 47 27.65 45.52 6.92
CA LEU A 47 26.31 45.97 7.31
C LEU A 47 26.37 47.28 8.11
N LYS A 48 27.34 47.42 9.02
CA LYS A 48 27.59 48.67 9.75
C LYS A 48 27.93 49.84 8.85
N LYS A 49 28.65 49.62 7.75
CA LYS A 49 29.00 50.68 6.78
C LYS A 49 27.81 51.18 5.99
N VAL A 50 26.84 50.32 5.71
CA VAL A 50 25.59 50.69 5.03
C VAL A 50 24.72 51.57 5.94
N GLY A 51 24.73 51.31 7.25
CA GLY A 51 23.93 52.05 8.22
C GLY A 51 22.46 51.62 8.22
N LEU A 52 21.74 51.88 9.31
CA LEU A 52 20.38 51.36 9.52
C LEU A 52 19.35 51.88 8.51
N ASP A 53 19.47 53.15 8.12
CA ASP A 53 18.50 53.82 7.25
C ASP A 53 18.43 53.18 5.86
N GLU A 54 19.58 52.72 5.34
CA GLU A 54 19.68 52.09 4.01
C GLU A 54 19.74 50.56 4.07
N LEU A 55 19.88 49.97 5.27
CA LEU A 55 20.13 48.54 5.45
C LEU A 55 19.02 47.68 4.84
N ASN A 56 17.76 48.06 5.02
CA ASN A 56 16.63 47.30 4.49
C ASN A 56 16.67 47.27 2.96
N SER A 57 16.80 48.43 2.31
CA SER A 57 16.87 48.52 0.84
C SER A 57 18.10 47.82 0.27
N TYR A 58 19.25 47.94 0.93
CA TYR A 58 20.49 47.25 0.55
C TYR A 58 20.36 45.73 0.60
N LEU A 59 19.88 45.20 1.73
CA LEU A 59 19.68 43.76 1.90
C LEU A 59 18.59 43.23 0.98
N TYR A 60 17.52 43.99 0.77
CA TYR A 60 16.43 43.61 -0.12
C TYR A 60 16.90 43.48 -1.57
N GLN A 61 17.68 44.43 -2.08
CA GLN A 61 18.24 44.34 -3.45
C GLN A 61 19.17 43.15 -3.60
N ARG A 62 20.09 42.93 -2.64
CA ARG A 62 20.98 41.76 -2.69
C ARG A 62 20.23 40.44 -2.57
N ALA A 63 19.14 40.40 -1.78
CA ALA A 63 18.26 39.24 -1.71
C ALA A 63 17.54 39.00 -3.04
N LEU A 64 17.07 40.05 -3.73
CA LEU A 64 16.49 39.93 -5.08
C LEU A 64 17.51 39.41 -6.09
N ASP A 65 18.74 39.92 -6.09
CA ASP A 65 19.81 39.43 -6.96
C ASP A 65 20.13 37.96 -6.68
N ALA A 66 20.16 37.56 -5.41
CA ALA A 66 20.36 36.17 -5.03
C ALA A 66 19.20 35.27 -5.47
N ILE A 67 17.95 35.73 -5.31
CA ILE A 67 16.76 35.02 -5.77
C ILE A 67 16.74 34.90 -7.30
N GLY A 68 17.14 35.95 -8.01
CA GLY A 68 17.22 35.98 -9.47
C GLY A 68 18.26 35.04 -10.08
N ARG A 69 19.23 34.57 -9.29
CA ARG A 69 20.24 33.58 -9.71
C ARG A 69 19.72 32.15 -9.69
N PHE A 70 18.58 31.86 -9.05
CA PHE A 70 18.04 30.51 -9.05
C PHE A 70 17.59 30.11 -10.47
N ASP A 71 18.12 29.00 -10.95
CA ASP A 71 17.70 28.41 -12.21
C ASP A 71 16.38 27.65 -12.02
N PHE A 72 15.30 28.22 -12.54
CA PHE A 72 13.98 27.58 -12.56
C PHE A 72 13.75 26.71 -13.81
N SER A 73 14.77 26.48 -14.64
CA SER A 73 14.67 25.59 -15.81
C SER A 73 14.11 24.21 -15.48
N PRO A 74 14.46 23.54 -14.36
CA PRO A 74 13.85 22.25 -13.99
C PRO A 74 12.33 22.33 -13.76
N VAL A 75 11.81 23.48 -13.34
CA VAL A 75 10.40 23.68 -13.04
C VAL A 75 9.58 23.92 -14.31
N ARG A 76 10.22 24.32 -15.43
CA ARG A 76 9.53 24.58 -16.71
C ARG A 76 8.74 23.38 -17.22
N VAL A 77 9.19 22.16 -16.92
CA VAL A 77 8.51 20.92 -17.32
C VAL A 77 7.08 20.85 -16.76
N PHE A 78 6.88 21.34 -15.52
CA PHE A 78 5.57 21.35 -14.85
C PHE A 78 4.61 22.43 -15.39
N LEU A 79 5.13 23.42 -16.13
CA LEU A 79 4.35 24.47 -16.78
C LEU A 79 3.94 24.09 -18.20
N SER A 80 4.36 22.93 -18.68
CA SER A 80 3.97 22.44 -20.00
C SER A 80 2.45 22.19 -20.04
N PRO A 81 1.73 22.60 -21.10
CA PRO A 81 0.28 22.39 -21.20
C PRO A 81 -0.13 20.91 -21.10
N ASP A 82 0.74 20.01 -21.54
CA ASP A 82 0.54 18.56 -21.53
C ASP A 82 1.06 17.87 -20.25
N TRP A 83 1.59 18.63 -19.28
CA TRP A 83 2.13 18.07 -18.04
C TRP A 83 1.11 17.21 -17.29
N GLY A 84 -0.15 17.67 -17.22
CA GLY A 84 -1.23 16.93 -16.56
C GLY A 84 -1.48 15.57 -17.21
N GLN A 85 -1.53 15.52 -18.54
CA GLN A 85 -1.75 14.29 -19.30
C GLN A 85 -0.54 13.34 -19.18
N ARG A 86 0.68 13.85 -19.29
CA ARG A 86 1.92 13.08 -19.09
C ARG A 86 2.00 12.48 -17.69
N SER A 87 1.67 13.29 -16.68
CA SER A 87 1.68 12.85 -15.28
C SER A 87 0.64 11.77 -15.05
N LEU A 88 -0.56 11.92 -15.61
CA LEU A 88 -1.63 10.93 -15.50
C LEU A 88 -1.25 9.62 -16.20
N SER A 89 -0.77 9.69 -17.44
CA SER A 89 -0.26 8.52 -18.19
C SER A 89 0.86 7.81 -17.43
N GLY A 90 1.86 8.55 -16.94
CA GLY A 90 2.96 8.00 -16.16
C GLY A 90 2.50 7.37 -14.85
N TRP A 91 1.53 7.97 -14.16
CA TRP A 91 0.94 7.41 -12.95
C TRP A 91 0.20 6.10 -13.24
N VAL A 92 -0.62 6.05 -14.29
CA VAL A 92 -1.34 4.82 -14.71
C VAL A 92 -0.35 3.71 -15.06
N GLN A 93 0.71 4.03 -15.80
CA GLN A 93 1.76 3.09 -16.14
C GLN A 93 2.48 2.57 -14.89
N GLN A 94 2.83 3.46 -13.96
CA GLN A 94 3.52 3.06 -12.72
C GLN A 94 2.64 2.20 -11.81
N GLN A 95 1.35 2.53 -11.69
CA GLN A 95 0.43 1.83 -10.78
C GLN A 95 -0.11 0.52 -11.34
N TYR A 96 -0.52 0.52 -12.61
CA TYR A 96 -1.26 -0.59 -13.21
C TYR A 96 -0.49 -1.28 -14.34
N LEU A 97 0.70 -0.79 -14.70
CA LEU A 97 1.48 -1.27 -15.85
C LEU A 97 0.72 -1.12 -17.18
N ILE A 98 -0.16 -0.11 -17.26
CA ILE A 98 -0.95 0.22 -18.46
C ILE A 98 -0.34 1.45 -19.11
N ALA A 99 0.13 1.32 -20.34
CA ALA A 99 0.61 2.45 -21.12
C ALA A 99 -0.57 3.10 -21.87
N ILE A 100 -0.96 4.30 -21.46
CA ILE A 100 -1.98 5.10 -22.15
C ILE A 100 -1.30 6.29 -22.84
N PRO A 101 -1.40 6.44 -24.18
CA PRO A 101 -0.85 7.59 -24.87
C PRO A 101 -1.49 8.90 -24.38
N THR A 102 -0.73 9.99 -24.30
CA THR A 102 -1.24 11.27 -23.77
C THR A 102 -2.36 11.85 -24.62
N GLU A 103 -2.33 11.56 -25.92
CA GLU A 103 -3.34 11.96 -26.91
C GLU A 103 -4.73 11.38 -26.59
N ALA A 104 -4.80 10.27 -25.83
CA ALA A 104 -6.07 9.69 -25.39
C ALA A 104 -6.89 10.63 -24.48
N PHE A 105 -6.23 11.61 -23.87
CA PHE A 105 -6.85 12.57 -22.95
C PHE A 105 -7.09 13.95 -23.58
N ASP A 106 -6.83 14.12 -24.89
CA ASP A 106 -7.00 15.41 -25.55
C ASP A 106 -8.47 15.84 -25.60
N GLY A 107 -8.76 17.02 -25.04
CA GLY A 107 -10.11 17.58 -25.01
C GLY A 107 -11.09 16.83 -24.09
N LYS A 108 -10.61 15.91 -23.24
CA LYS A 108 -11.44 15.13 -22.32
C LYS A 108 -11.61 15.80 -20.98
N THR A 109 -12.79 15.63 -20.37
CA THR A 109 -13.00 16.02 -18.96
C THR A 109 -12.28 15.04 -18.02
N PRO A 110 -12.08 15.41 -16.73
CA PRO A 110 -11.55 14.50 -15.74
C PRO A 110 -12.37 13.21 -15.60
N GLU A 111 -13.70 13.31 -15.70
CA GLU A 111 -14.62 12.16 -15.64
C GLU A 111 -14.42 11.23 -16.85
N GLU A 112 -14.40 11.79 -18.06
CA GLU A 112 -14.17 11.00 -19.28
C GLU A 112 -12.79 10.33 -19.27
N SER A 113 -11.77 11.04 -18.77
CA SER A 113 -10.41 10.50 -18.62
C SER A 113 -10.37 9.36 -17.61
N ALA A 114 -11.10 9.50 -16.49
CA ALA A 114 -11.23 8.45 -15.49
C ALA A 114 -11.95 7.21 -16.04
N ASP A 115 -12.97 7.39 -16.89
CA ASP A 115 -13.69 6.28 -17.51
C ASP A 115 -12.82 5.54 -18.54
N ILE A 116 -12.00 6.26 -19.31
CA ILE A 116 -10.98 5.64 -20.19
C ILE A 116 -10.02 4.78 -19.38
N ILE A 117 -9.46 5.34 -18.30
CA ILE A 117 -8.51 4.61 -17.44
C ILE A 117 -9.20 3.39 -16.83
N ARG A 118 -10.43 3.54 -16.35
CA ARG A 118 -11.16 2.45 -15.72
C ARG A 118 -11.45 1.31 -16.68
N SER A 119 -11.87 1.61 -17.91
CA SER A 119 -12.05 0.59 -18.95
C SER A 119 -10.75 -0.18 -19.18
N GLN A 120 -9.63 0.53 -19.33
CA GLN A 120 -8.32 -0.09 -19.53
C GLN A 120 -7.88 -0.94 -18.33
N ILE A 121 -8.17 -0.51 -17.10
CA ILE A 121 -7.91 -1.29 -15.88
C ILE A 121 -8.71 -2.59 -15.89
N VAL A 122 -10.00 -2.54 -16.23
CA VAL A 122 -10.85 -3.73 -16.32
C VAL A 122 -10.32 -4.70 -17.38
N ASP A 123 -9.98 -4.20 -18.56
CA ASP A 123 -9.46 -5.01 -19.65
C ASP A 123 -8.11 -5.64 -19.30
N ARG A 124 -7.19 -4.86 -18.68
CA ARG A 124 -5.90 -5.39 -18.22
C ARG A 124 -6.06 -6.42 -17.12
N TYR A 125 -7.03 -6.25 -16.23
CA TYR A 125 -7.32 -7.21 -15.17
C TYR A 125 -7.88 -8.52 -15.72
N ARG A 126 -8.76 -8.48 -16.73
CA ARG A 126 -9.22 -9.68 -17.44
C ARG A 126 -8.08 -10.44 -18.10
N LEU A 127 -7.16 -9.73 -18.76
CA LEU A 127 -5.94 -10.35 -19.29
C LEU A 127 -5.11 -10.99 -18.17
N LYS A 128 -5.05 -10.35 -17.02
CA LYS A 128 -4.35 -10.89 -15.84
C LYS A 128 -4.98 -12.18 -15.33
N GLU A 129 -6.31 -12.27 -15.32
CA GLU A 129 -7.02 -13.50 -14.93
C GLU A 129 -6.60 -14.68 -15.82
N ILE A 130 -6.33 -14.44 -17.11
CA ILE A 130 -5.83 -15.43 -18.08
C ILE A 130 -4.33 -15.71 -17.88
N GLU A 131 -3.52 -14.67 -17.69
CA GLU A 131 -2.06 -14.78 -17.62
C GLU A 131 -1.56 -15.40 -16.31
N PHE A 132 -2.20 -15.05 -15.20
CA PHE A 132 -1.68 -15.34 -13.86
C PHE A 132 -1.57 -16.84 -13.55
N PRO A 133 -2.60 -17.69 -13.81
CA PRO A 133 -2.50 -19.13 -13.55
C PRO A 133 -1.37 -19.79 -14.34
N VAL A 134 -1.17 -19.37 -15.60
CA VAL A 134 -0.11 -19.90 -16.46
C VAL A 134 1.27 -19.49 -15.93
N SER A 135 1.43 -18.24 -15.51
CA SER A 135 2.67 -17.76 -14.88
C SER A 135 3.01 -18.55 -13.62
N VAL A 136 2.00 -18.79 -12.76
CA VAL A 136 2.14 -19.60 -11.53
C VAL A 136 2.53 -21.04 -11.85
N GLY A 137 1.87 -21.67 -12.83
CA GLY A 137 2.19 -23.04 -13.25
C GLY A 137 3.61 -23.16 -13.83
N LEU A 138 4.00 -22.25 -14.71
CA LEU A 138 5.35 -22.22 -15.28
C LEU A 138 6.40 -21.94 -14.21
N SER A 139 6.18 -20.98 -13.31
CA SER A 139 7.11 -20.69 -12.20
C SER A 139 7.28 -21.91 -11.29
N HIS A 140 6.22 -22.66 -11.02
CA HIS A 140 6.28 -23.80 -10.11
C HIS A 140 6.94 -25.04 -10.75
N PHE A 141 6.51 -25.43 -11.96
CA PHE A 141 6.97 -26.66 -12.60
C PHE A 141 8.20 -26.47 -13.51
N MET A 142 8.49 -25.22 -13.89
CA MET A 142 9.61 -24.85 -14.76
C MET A 142 10.54 -23.81 -14.13
N ALA A 143 10.69 -23.80 -12.79
CA ALA A 143 11.71 -23.01 -12.13
C ALA A 143 13.12 -23.44 -12.58
N GLU A 144 13.96 -22.46 -12.91
CA GLU A 144 15.40 -22.69 -13.05
C GLU A 144 16.01 -22.88 -11.66
N SER A 145 16.64 -24.03 -11.42
CA SER A 145 17.40 -24.24 -10.19
C SER A 145 18.61 -23.30 -10.20
N SER A 146 18.65 -22.35 -9.28
CA SER A 146 19.80 -21.44 -9.08
C SER A 146 21.09 -22.16 -8.64
N GLY A 147 21.08 -23.49 -8.48
CA GLY A 147 22.20 -24.28 -8.00
C GLY A 147 22.54 -25.47 -8.90
N GLY A 148 23.42 -25.27 -9.88
CA GLY A 148 24.46 -26.18 -10.41
C GLY A 148 24.15 -27.64 -10.82
N GLY A 149 22.96 -28.17 -10.56
CA GLY A 149 22.48 -29.47 -11.01
C GLY A 149 21.37 -29.23 -12.03
N GLY A 150 21.50 -29.83 -13.22
CA GLY A 150 20.74 -29.48 -14.42
C GLY A 150 19.22 -29.31 -14.27
N GLU A 151 18.66 -28.59 -15.25
CA GLU A 151 17.22 -28.33 -15.42
C GLU A 151 16.40 -29.61 -15.17
N ARG A 152 15.66 -29.66 -14.07
CA ARG A 152 14.61 -30.67 -13.87
C ARG A 152 13.25 -30.00 -13.98
N TYR A 153 12.93 -29.55 -15.18
CA TYR A 153 11.56 -29.17 -15.51
C TYR A 153 10.64 -30.36 -15.32
N ASN A 154 9.65 -30.24 -14.43
CA ASN A 154 8.67 -31.29 -14.19
C ASN A 154 7.52 -31.15 -15.21
N ARG A 155 7.82 -31.47 -16.48
CA ARG A 155 6.88 -31.34 -17.60
C ARG A 155 5.66 -32.24 -17.47
N GLU A 156 5.83 -33.41 -16.84
CA GLU A 156 4.74 -34.35 -16.60
C GLU A 156 3.76 -33.78 -15.57
N ALA A 157 4.25 -33.26 -14.43
CA ALA A 157 3.39 -32.62 -13.45
C ALA A 157 2.72 -31.33 -14.00
N LEU A 158 3.42 -30.56 -14.85
CA LEU A 158 2.83 -29.42 -15.54
C LEU A 158 1.68 -29.83 -16.46
N ALA A 159 1.83 -30.93 -17.20
CA ALA A 159 0.77 -31.44 -18.08
C ALA A 159 -0.46 -31.88 -17.28
N ASN A 160 -0.26 -32.65 -16.21
CA ASN A 160 -1.34 -33.13 -15.35
C ASN A 160 -2.06 -31.95 -14.66
N TRP A 161 -1.30 -31.00 -14.14
CA TRP A 161 -1.86 -29.78 -13.55
C TRP A 161 -2.66 -28.98 -14.59
N ALA A 162 -2.14 -28.75 -15.79
CA ALA A 162 -2.82 -27.97 -16.82
C ALA A 162 -4.10 -28.67 -17.33
N ALA A 163 -4.08 -30.00 -17.45
CA ALA A 163 -5.25 -30.78 -17.84
C ALA A 163 -6.38 -30.66 -16.81
N ASP A 164 -6.06 -30.73 -15.51
CA ASP A 164 -7.00 -30.51 -14.41
C ASP A 164 -7.47 -29.05 -14.35
N ARG A 165 -6.54 -28.11 -14.37
CA ARG A 165 -6.79 -26.67 -14.18
C ARG A 165 -7.67 -26.06 -15.27
N PHE A 166 -7.49 -26.47 -16.51
CA PHE A 166 -8.21 -25.95 -17.68
C PHE A 166 -9.24 -26.94 -18.23
N GLU A 167 -9.51 -28.04 -17.52
CA GLU A 167 -10.44 -29.11 -17.92
C GLU A 167 -10.24 -29.60 -19.36
N SER A 168 -8.99 -29.63 -19.80
CA SER A 168 -8.64 -29.97 -21.18
C SER A 168 -7.98 -31.34 -21.23
N PRO A 169 -8.71 -32.40 -21.63
CA PRO A 169 -8.14 -33.74 -21.77
C PRO A 169 -7.12 -33.82 -22.92
N LEU A 170 -6.98 -32.75 -23.71
CA LEU A 170 -6.05 -32.66 -24.83
C LEU A 170 -4.62 -32.39 -24.38
N VAL A 171 -4.39 -31.95 -23.14
CA VAL A 171 -3.05 -31.68 -22.61
C VAL A 171 -2.42 -32.98 -22.16
N THR A 172 -1.55 -33.56 -22.98
CA THR A 172 -0.80 -34.78 -22.63
C THR A 172 0.67 -34.47 -22.33
N PRO A 173 1.32 -35.26 -21.44
CA PRO A 173 2.76 -35.11 -21.16
C PRO A 173 3.62 -35.14 -22.43
N GLU A 174 3.22 -35.93 -23.44
CA GLU A 174 3.91 -36.07 -24.73
C GLU A 174 3.89 -34.77 -25.56
N GLN A 175 2.77 -34.03 -25.53
CA GLN A 175 2.63 -32.76 -26.25
C GLN A 175 3.49 -31.64 -25.64
N ILE A 176 3.73 -31.68 -24.32
CA ILE A 176 4.57 -30.73 -23.61
C ILE A 176 6.06 -31.13 -23.68
N ALA A 177 6.35 -32.43 -23.65
CA ALA A 177 7.71 -32.96 -23.59
C ALA A 177 8.62 -32.50 -24.75
N SER A 178 8.08 -32.25 -25.94
CA SER A 178 8.84 -31.86 -27.13
C SER A 178 8.92 -30.34 -27.38
N ARG A 179 8.23 -29.51 -26.59
CA ARG A 179 8.10 -28.07 -26.83
C ARG A 179 9.14 -27.24 -26.06
N SER A 180 9.43 -26.05 -26.57
CA SER A 180 10.19 -25.03 -25.84
C SER A 180 9.34 -24.41 -24.71
N ARG A 181 9.98 -23.78 -23.73
CA ARG A 181 9.28 -23.06 -22.65
C ARG A 181 8.28 -22.03 -23.19
N ASP A 182 8.65 -21.29 -24.23
CA ASP A 182 7.81 -20.24 -24.80
C ASP A 182 6.64 -20.81 -25.62
N ASP A 183 6.82 -21.96 -26.27
CA ASP A 183 5.73 -22.68 -26.94
C ASP A 183 4.75 -23.28 -25.93
N ILE A 184 5.24 -23.78 -24.80
CA ILE A 184 4.42 -24.27 -23.69
C ILE A 184 3.63 -23.10 -23.09
N ALA A 185 4.29 -21.97 -22.81
CA ALA A 185 3.63 -20.78 -22.30
C ALA A 185 2.51 -20.31 -23.23
N ARG A 186 2.77 -20.17 -24.54
CA ARG A 186 1.73 -19.80 -25.52
C ARG A 186 0.57 -20.79 -25.59
N MET A 187 0.85 -22.10 -25.54
CA MET A 187 -0.20 -23.12 -25.50
C MET A 187 -1.07 -22.98 -24.25
N LEU A 188 -0.47 -22.85 -23.07
CA LEU A 188 -1.19 -22.71 -21.81
C LEU A 188 -1.99 -21.39 -21.75
N MET A 189 -1.48 -20.31 -22.34
CA MET A 189 -2.20 -19.05 -22.48
C MET A 189 -3.46 -19.19 -23.35
N ASP A 190 -3.37 -19.86 -24.49
CA ASP A 190 -4.54 -20.12 -25.35
C ASP A 190 -5.57 -21.02 -24.65
N LEU A 191 -5.12 -22.04 -23.90
CA LEU A 191 -6.01 -22.88 -23.09
C LEU A 191 -6.68 -22.09 -21.97
N SER A 192 -5.92 -21.26 -21.25
CA SER A 192 -6.47 -20.42 -20.20
C SER A 192 -7.46 -19.40 -20.78
N ALA A 193 -7.14 -18.77 -21.91
CA ALA A 193 -8.04 -17.84 -22.58
C ALA A 193 -9.36 -18.51 -22.94
N ARG A 194 -9.34 -19.72 -23.54
CA ARG A 194 -10.55 -20.47 -23.88
C ARG A 194 -11.35 -20.88 -22.65
N TYR A 195 -10.65 -21.26 -21.58
CA TYR A 195 -11.27 -21.60 -20.29
C TYR A 195 -12.02 -20.39 -19.71
N PHE A 196 -11.45 -19.18 -19.83
CA PHE A 196 -12.09 -17.92 -19.41
C PHE A 196 -13.09 -17.37 -20.43
N GLU A 197 -12.95 -17.62 -21.74
CA GLU A 197 -13.88 -17.19 -22.81
C GLU A 197 -15.23 -17.93 -22.77
N GLN A 198 -15.32 -19.02 -22.00
CA GLN A 198 -16.60 -19.49 -21.50
C GLN A 198 -17.33 -18.44 -20.62
N GLY A 199 -16.69 -17.28 -20.36
CA GLY A 199 -17.02 -16.09 -19.57
C GLY A 199 -18.37 -15.41 -19.77
N ARG A 200 -19.29 -16.05 -20.48
CA ARG A 200 -20.72 -15.85 -20.23
C ARG A 200 -21.13 -16.30 -18.82
N VAL A 201 -20.28 -17.03 -18.10
CA VAL A 201 -20.57 -17.51 -16.74
C VAL A 201 -20.81 -16.35 -15.77
N ILE A 202 -19.97 -15.30 -15.77
CA ILE A 202 -20.15 -14.16 -14.85
C ILE A 202 -21.34 -13.28 -15.26
N GLU A 203 -21.54 -13.07 -16.56
CA GLU A 203 -22.70 -12.33 -17.08
C GLU A 203 -24.00 -13.07 -16.74
N ARG A 204 -24.03 -14.39 -16.97
CA ARG A 204 -25.15 -15.26 -16.59
C ARG A 204 -25.40 -15.27 -15.09
N LEU A 205 -24.34 -15.27 -14.28
CA LEU A 205 -24.43 -15.18 -12.82
C LEU A 205 -25.13 -13.87 -12.40
N GLU A 206 -24.72 -12.74 -12.98
CA GLU A 206 -25.36 -11.44 -12.69
C GLU A 206 -26.81 -11.38 -13.19
N GLU A 207 -27.10 -11.92 -14.38
CA GLU A 207 -28.47 -12.03 -14.91
C GLU A 207 -29.37 -12.88 -14.02
N GLN A 208 -28.87 -14.02 -13.53
CA GLN A 208 -29.61 -14.90 -12.63
C GLN A 208 -29.77 -14.30 -11.23
N LEU A 209 -28.78 -13.55 -10.73
CA LEU A 209 -28.91 -12.76 -9.50
C LEU A 209 -29.99 -11.67 -9.64
N ASP A 210 -30.04 -10.98 -10.78
CA ASP A 210 -31.07 -9.98 -11.07
C ASP A 210 -32.47 -10.59 -11.25
N ALA A 211 -32.55 -11.83 -11.72
CA ALA A 211 -33.81 -12.56 -11.78
C ALA A 211 -34.30 -12.98 -10.37
N ALA A 212 -33.38 -13.34 -9.46
CA ALA A 212 -33.67 -13.68 -8.08
C ALA A 212 -34.06 -12.45 -7.23
N CYS A 213 -33.41 -11.31 -7.49
CA CYS A 213 -33.55 -10.05 -6.76
C CYS A 213 -33.94 -8.96 -7.76
N ALA A 214 -35.24 -8.64 -7.86
CA ALA A 214 -35.87 -7.77 -8.86
C ALA A 214 -34.94 -6.71 -9.49
N LYS A 215 -34.90 -6.65 -10.84
CA LYS A 215 -34.13 -5.68 -11.64
C LYS A 215 -34.13 -4.29 -11.00
N HIS A 216 -33.00 -3.90 -10.44
CA HIS A 216 -32.82 -2.54 -9.97
C HIS A 216 -32.98 -1.60 -11.18
N HIS A 217 -33.91 -0.65 -11.09
CA HIS A 217 -33.90 0.52 -11.97
C HIS A 217 -32.71 1.40 -11.55
N SER A 218 -31.49 1.01 -11.92
CA SER A 218 -30.40 1.98 -12.02
C SER A 218 -30.62 2.74 -13.32
N ASN A 219 -31.08 3.99 -13.21
CA ASN A 219 -31.09 4.93 -14.32
C ASN A 219 -29.72 4.95 -15.01
N GLY A 220 -29.69 4.61 -16.30
CA GLY A 220 -28.74 5.14 -17.28
C GLY A 220 -27.29 4.68 -17.18
N HIS A 221 -26.86 3.90 -18.18
CA HIS A 221 -25.47 3.61 -18.52
C HIS A 221 -24.63 2.93 -17.41
N ALA A 222 -24.75 1.61 -17.33
CA ALA A 222 -23.67 0.77 -16.83
C ALA A 222 -22.53 0.73 -17.87
N THR A 223 -21.78 1.82 -17.98
CA THR A 223 -20.36 1.72 -18.30
C THR A 223 -19.70 0.95 -17.16
N HIS A 224 -18.81 0.01 -17.48
CA HIS A 224 -18.04 -0.79 -16.53
C HIS A 224 -17.30 0.10 -15.52
N GLY A 225 -18.00 0.40 -14.44
CA GLY A 225 -17.81 1.58 -13.63
C GLY A 225 -18.04 1.24 -12.17
N VAL A 226 -17.08 0.56 -11.54
CA VAL A 226 -17.06 0.32 -10.09
C VAL A 226 -16.96 1.67 -9.38
N THR A 227 -18.09 2.34 -9.22
CA THR A 227 -18.24 3.51 -8.35
C THR A 227 -18.76 2.96 -7.04
N VAL A 228 -17.84 2.58 -6.15
CA VAL A 228 -18.15 2.27 -4.75
C VAL A 228 -18.54 3.58 -4.09
N ARG A 229 -19.75 4.08 -4.35
CA ARG A 229 -20.38 4.98 -3.40
C ARG A 229 -20.75 4.11 -2.22
N ARG A 230 -20.20 4.42 -1.04
CA ARG A 230 -20.64 3.93 0.28
C ARG A 230 -22.09 4.39 0.52
N SER A 231 -23.05 3.94 -0.28
CA SER A 231 -24.43 3.86 0.18
C SER A 231 -24.45 2.73 1.21
N ALA A 232 -24.97 3.01 2.41
CA ALA A 232 -25.34 1.95 3.34
C ALA A 232 -26.09 0.88 2.52
N GLN A 233 -25.51 -0.33 2.45
CA GLN A 233 -26.12 -1.46 1.75
C GLN A 233 -27.49 -1.68 2.38
N VAL A 234 -28.53 -1.17 1.72
CA VAL A 234 -29.89 -1.53 2.05
C VAL A 234 -29.97 -3.00 1.71
N SER A 235 -30.18 -3.84 2.72
CA SER A 235 -30.33 -5.28 2.55
C SER A 235 -31.56 -5.52 1.66
N GLU A 236 -31.30 -5.78 0.38
CA GLU A 236 -32.34 -6.03 -0.61
C GLU A 236 -32.87 -7.46 -0.42
N PRO A 237 -34.16 -7.63 -0.13
CA PRO A 237 -34.72 -8.95 0.06
C PRO A 237 -34.78 -9.71 -1.27
N ILE A 238 -34.61 -11.02 -1.20
CA ILE A 238 -34.84 -11.91 -2.34
C ILE A 238 -36.33 -11.88 -2.69
N THR A 239 -36.65 -11.38 -3.88
CA THR A 239 -38.03 -11.24 -4.36
C THR A 239 -38.57 -12.52 -4.98
N ASN A 240 -37.68 -13.39 -5.48
CA ASN A 240 -38.04 -14.67 -6.09
C ASN A 240 -37.17 -15.80 -5.53
N PRO A 241 -37.62 -16.47 -4.45
CA PRO A 241 -36.88 -17.57 -3.83
C PRO A 241 -36.66 -18.77 -4.77
N ALA A 242 -37.57 -19.04 -5.70
CA ALA A 242 -37.42 -20.13 -6.67
C ALA A 242 -36.25 -19.87 -7.64
N ALA A 243 -36.14 -18.64 -8.15
CA ALA A 243 -35.00 -18.23 -8.98
C ALA A 243 -33.69 -18.20 -8.18
N ALA A 244 -33.73 -17.85 -6.88
CA ALA A 244 -32.55 -17.95 -6.01
C ALA A 244 -32.08 -19.41 -5.85
N THR A 245 -33.01 -20.35 -5.62
CA THR A 245 -32.69 -21.79 -5.57
C THR A 245 -32.11 -22.29 -6.89
N GLU A 246 -32.71 -21.92 -8.03
CA GLU A 246 -32.20 -22.31 -9.36
C GLU A 246 -30.78 -21.78 -9.62
N LEU A 247 -30.50 -20.53 -9.24
CA LEU A 247 -29.16 -19.95 -9.29
C LEU A 247 -28.16 -20.76 -8.45
N ILE A 248 -28.54 -21.14 -7.24
CA ILE A 248 -27.66 -21.89 -6.32
C ILE A 248 -27.40 -23.31 -6.85
N GLU A 249 -28.42 -23.98 -7.35
CA GLU A 249 -28.28 -25.31 -7.97
C GLU A 249 -27.41 -25.27 -9.23
N TRP A 250 -27.58 -24.23 -10.06
CA TRP A 250 -26.69 -23.99 -11.19
C TRP A 250 -25.25 -23.73 -10.72
N ALA A 251 -25.04 -22.86 -9.73
CA ALA A 251 -23.72 -22.54 -9.20
C ALA A 251 -23.02 -23.77 -8.60
N ASN A 252 -23.75 -24.63 -7.87
CA ASN A 252 -23.19 -25.88 -7.34
C ASN A 252 -22.71 -26.82 -8.45
N ARG A 253 -23.48 -26.94 -9.53
CA ARG A 253 -23.13 -27.77 -10.68
C ARG A 253 -21.97 -27.19 -11.49
N GLU A 254 -22.00 -25.89 -11.77
CA GLU A 254 -21.01 -25.20 -12.60
C GLU A 254 -19.68 -25.02 -11.87
N PHE A 255 -19.72 -24.63 -10.60
CA PHE A 255 -18.53 -24.30 -9.82
C PHE A 255 -18.02 -25.47 -8.97
N HIS A 256 -18.70 -26.62 -9.02
CA HIS A 256 -18.46 -27.76 -8.12
C HIS A 256 -18.47 -27.33 -6.65
N ALA A 257 -19.44 -26.47 -6.30
CA ALA A 257 -19.62 -25.95 -4.95
C ALA A 257 -20.70 -26.72 -4.19
N ASP A 258 -20.71 -26.56 -2.86
CA ASP A 258 -21.67 -27.17 -1.95
C ASP A 258 -22.40 -26.08 -1.16
N LEU A 259 -23.10 -25.21 -1.87
CA LEU A 259 -23.89 -24.11 -1.31
C LEU A 259 -25.26 -24.63 -0.86
N ASP A 260 -25.65 -24.30 0.37
CA ASP A 260 -26.97 -24.64 0.91
C ASP A 260 -28.06 -23.73 0.33
N ALA A 261 -28.83 -24.28 -0.61
CA ALA A 261 -29.93 -23.58 -1.26
C ALA A 261 -31.03 -23.17 -0.27
N ALA A 262 -31.32 -23.98 0.75
CA ALA A 262 -32.41 -23.73 1.67
C ALA A 262 -32.10 -22.55 2.60
N SER A 263 -30.86 -22.44 3.06
CA SER A 263 -30.39 -21.32 3.88
C SER A 263 -30.24 -20.04 3.04
N LEU A 264 -29.53 -20.11 1.91
CA LEU A 264 -29.18 -18.92 1.13
C LEU A 264 -30.37 -18.27 0.43
N ALA A 265 -31.38 -19.04 0.02
CA ALA A 265 -32.61 -18.48 -0.59
C ALA A 265 -33.46 -17.62 0.39
N GLN A 266 -33.18 -17.68 1.69
CA GLN A 266 -33.84 -16.89 2.73
C GLN A 266 -33.01 -15.67 3.18
N THR A 267 -31.84 -15.45 2.57
CA THR A 267 -30.95 -14.34 2.91
C THR A 267 -31.25 -13.09 2.07
N ASP A 268 -30.34 -12.12 2.08
CA ASP A 268 -30.41 -10.94 1.24
C ASP A 268 -29.56 -11.08 -0.03
N ARG A 269 -29.80 -10.18 -1.00
CA ARG A 269 -29.06 -10.16 -2.27
C ARG A 269 -27.55 -10.14 -2.04
N HIS A 270 -27.08 -9.39 -1.03
CA HIS A 270 -25.67 -9.27 -0.74
C HIS A 270 -25.03 -10.59 -0.30
N THR A 271 -25.67 -11.31 0.63
CA THR A 271 -25.17 -12.59 1.12
C THR A 271 -25.19 -13.66 0.03
N LEU A 272 -26.29 -13.73 -0.74
CA LEU A 272 -26.41 -14.64 -1.88
C LEU A 272 -25.33 -14.34 -2.94
N ALA A 273 -25.22 -13.09 -3.39
CA ALA A 273 -24.23 -12.69 -4.37
C ALA A 273 -22.80 -12.93 -3.88
N GLY A 274 -22.52 -12.67 -2.59
CA GLY A 274 -21.23 -12.93 -1.98
C GLY A 274 -20.86 -14.41 -2.00
N ALA A 275 -21.77 -15.30 -1.62
CA ALA A 275 -21.55 -16.74 -1.61
C ALA A 275 -21.30 -17.31 -3.02
N VAL A 276 -22.16 -16.94 -3.98
CA VAL A 276 -22.05 -17.41 -5.37
C VAL A 276 -20.80 -16.85 -6.05
N ARG A 277 -20.48 -15.56 -5.89
CA ARG A 277 -19.24 -14.97 -6.40
C ARG A 277 -18.01 -15.61 -5.77
N GLN A 278 -18.02 -15.91 -4.48
CA GLN A 278 -16.90 -16.60 -3.85
C GLN A 278 -16.69 -18.01 -4.42
N ALA A 279 -17.77 -18.74 -4.73
CA ALA A 279 -17.68 -20.04 -5.41
C ALA A 279 -17.06 -19.89 -6.81
N TYR A 280 -17.51 -18.90 -7.59
CA TYR A 280 -16.92 -18.55 -8.89
C TYR A 280 -15.41 -18.24 -8.78
N GLU A 281 -15.02 -17.37 -7.85
CA GLU A 281 -13.61 -16.97 -7.64
C GLU A 281 -12.72 -18.17 -7.29
N ARG A 282 -13.19 -19.08 -6.43
CA ARG A 282 -12.45 -20.29 -6.05
C ARG A 282 -12.29 -21.28 -7.21
N ARG A 283 -13.27 -21.34 -8.11
CA ARG A 283 -13.25 -22.27 -9.26
C ARG A 283 -12.41 -21.75 -10.41
N TYR A 284 -12.66 -20.52 -10.85
CA TYR A 284 -12.06 -19.97 -12.08
C TYR A 284 -10.78 -19.18 -11.81
N ARG A 285 -10.66 -18.56 -10.64
CA ARG A 285 -9.59 -17.61 -10.29
C ARG A 285 -8.77 -18.03 -9.08
N ARG A 286 -8.69 -19.33 -8.79
CA ARG A 286 -8.07 -19.89 -7.57
C ARG A 286 -6.75 -19.23 -7.20
N GLU A 287 -5.81 -19.15 -8.13
CA GLU A 287 -4.46 -18.63 -7.90
C GLU A 287 -4.50 -17.13 -7.60
N LEU A 288 -5.20 -16.37 -8.44
CA LEU A 288 -5.29 -14.92 -8.33
C LEU A 288 -6.08 -14.51 -7.08
N TYR A 289 -7.18 -15.19 -6.77
CA TYR A 289 -7.97 -14.98 -5.56
C TYR A 289 -7.15 -15.18 -4.28
N GLN A 290 -6.31 -16.22 -4.23
CA GLN A 290 -5.43 -16.44 -3.08
C GLN A 290 -4.36 -15.37 -2.96
N ALA A 291 -3.76 -14.97 -4.09
CA ALA A 291 -2.79 -13.88 -4.11
C ALA A 291 -3.42 -12.56 -3.65
N GLU A 292 -4.59 -12.21 -4.15
CA GLU A 292 -5.36 -11.03 -3.75
C GLU A 292 -5.68 -11.05 -2.26
N ARG A 293 -6.19 -12.17 -1.74
CA ARG A 293 -6.47 -12.34 -0.32
C ARG A 293 -5.21 -12.13 0.53
N SER A 294 -4.09 -12.72 0.12
CA SER A 294 -2.82 -12.56 0.84
C SER A 294 -2.35 -11.10 0.85
N VAL A 295 -2.39 -10.42 -0.29
CA VAL A 295 -2.01 -9.00 -0.42
C VAL A 295 -2.94 -8.10 0.40
N ILE A 296 -4.25 -8.34 0.37
CA ILE A 296 -5.23 -7.58 1.13
C ILE A 296 -4.96 -7.73 2.63
N LEU A 297 -4.77 -8.95 3.12
CA LEU A 297 -4.56 -9.22 4.54
C LEU A 297 -3.25 -8.60 5.04
N ASP A 298 -2.16 -8.76 4.29
CA ASP A 298 -0.86 -8.20 4.65
C ASP A 298 -0.86 -6.67 4.66
N THR A 299 -1.47 -6.06 3.64
CA THR A 299 -1.61 -4.60 3.55
C THR A 299 -2.52 -4.07 4.65
N LEU A 300 -3.65 -4.73 4.91
CA LEU A 300 -4.60 -4.33 5.95
C LEU A 300 -3.96 -4.38 7.33
N ASP A 301 -3.27 -5.48 7.67
CA ASP A 301 -2.62 -5.65 8.98
C ASP A 301 -1.54 -4.58 9.20
N THR A 302 -0.71 -4.32 8.17
CA THR A 302 0.33 -3.28 8.23
C THR A 302 -0.28 -1.90 8.43
N GLN A 303 -1.25 -1.51 7.58
CA GLN A 303 -1.89 -0.18 7.64
C GLN A 303 -2.69 0.00 8.94
N TRP A 304 -3.31 -1.06 9.46
CA TRP A 304 -4.03 -1.03 10.72
C TRP A 304 -3.09 -0.83 11.92
N LYS A 305 -1.95 -1.55 11.95
CA LYS A 305 -0.91 -1.33 12.98
C LYS A 305 -0.42 0.12 12.96
N ASP A 306 -0.09 0.65 11.78
CA ASP A 306 0.33 2.05 11.63
C ASP A 306 -0.74 3.04 12.11
N HIS A 307 -2.02 2.76 11.83
CA HIS A 307 -3.12 3.56 12.34
C HIS A 307 -3.22 3.50 13.86
N LEU A 308 -3.08 2.33 14.49
CA LEU A 308 -3.07 2.21 15.94
C LEU A 308 -1.92 2.98 16.58
N TYR A 309 -0.71 2.92 15.99
CA TYR A 309 0.42 3.72 16.43
C TYR A 309 0.12 5.22 16.33
N PHE A 310 -0.44 5.67 15.20
CA PHE A 310 -0.85 7.06 15.03
C PHE A 310 -1.87 7.49 16.09
N MET A 311 -2.87 6.65 16.38
CA MET A 311 -3.90 6.96 17.38
C MET A 311 -3.33 7.07 18.80
N ASP A 312 -2.31 6.27 19.14
CA ASP A 312 -1.65 6.37 20.44
C ASP A 312 -0.81 7.67 20.59
N HIS A 313 -0.12 8.07 19.52
CA HIS A 313 0.58 9.36 19.46
C HIS A 313 -0.39 10.53 19.52
N LEU A 314 -1.50 10.46 18.77
CA LEU A 314 -2.54 11.48 18.78
C LEU A 314 -3.12 11.62 20.19
N ARG A 315 -3.42 10.51 20.86
CA ARG A 315 -3.93 10.51 22.25
C ARG A 315 -2.95 11.15 23.22
N SER A 316 -1.66 10.90 23.05
CA SER A 316 -0.61 11.47 23.91
C SER A 316 -0.41 12.97 23.66
N GLY A 317 -0.60 13.44 22.42
CA GLY A 317 -0.41 14.84 22.02
C GLY A 317 -1.65 15.73 22.15
N ILE A 318 -2.86 15.17 22.17
CA ILE A 318 -4.11 15.95 22.12
C ILE A 318 -4.31 16.89 23.32
N GLY A 319 -3.68 16.60 24.46
CA GLY A 319 -3.72 17.46 25.64
C GLY A 319 -3.18 18.88 25.36
N LEU A 320 -2.25 19.02 24.41
CA LEU A 320 -1.70 20.33 24.01
C LEU A 320 -2.70 21.17 23.20
N VAL A 321 -3.72 20.55 22.60
CA VAL A 321 -4.77 21.25 21.83
C VAL A 321 -5.69 22.06 22.74
N GLY A 322 -5.76 21.69 24.03
CA GLY A 322 -6.48 22.47 25.04
C GLY A 322 -5.95 23.91 25.21
N TYR A 323 -4.68 24.17 24.89
CA TYR A 323 -4.12 25.53 24.91
C TYR A 323 -4.73 26.44 23.83
N ALA A 324 -5.26 25.85 22.76
CA ALA A 324 -5.95 26.57 21.68
C ALA A 324 -7.46 26.76 21.96
N GLN A 325 -7.92 26.51 23.20
CA GLN A 325 -9.34 26.60 23.62
C GLN A 325 -10.30 25.72 22.80
N LYS A 326 -9.78 24.67 22.19
CA LYS A 326 -10.57 23.65 21.49
C LYS A 326 -10.76 22.44 22.39
N ASP A 327 -11.92 21.79 22.29
CA ASP A 327 -12.20 20.56 23.03
C ASP A 327 -11.30 19.40 22.51
N PRO A 328 -10.38 18.86 23.33
CA PRO A 328 -9.48 17.78 22.92
C PRO A 328 -10.23 16.54 22.43
N LYS A 329 -11.40 16.23 23.02
CA LYS A 329 -12.16 15.03 22.64
C LYS A 329 -12.71 15.16 21.22
N THR A 330 -13.22 16.33 20.88
CA THR A 330 -13.75 16.62 19.54
C THR A 330 -12.65 16.61 18.50
N GLU A 331 -11.49 17.21 18.78
CA GLU A 331 -10.35 17.19 17.85
C GLU A 331 -9.74 15.79 17.70
N TYR A 332 -9.62 15.01 18.78
CA TYR A 332 -9.21 13.60 18.69
C TYR A 332 -10.13 12.79 17.78
N ARG A 333 -11.45 12.95 17.91
CA ARG A 333 -12.42 12.27 17.05
C ARG A 333 -12.28 12.70 15.60
N ARG A 334 -12.10 14.00 15.35
CA ARG A 334 -11.96 14.56 14.01
C ARG A 334 -10.70 14.02 13.32
N GLU A 335 -9.54 14.18 13.96
CA GLU A 335 -8.25 13.71 13.43
C GLU A 335 -8.22 12.18 13.29
N GLY A 336 -8.78 11.45 14.26
CA GLY A 336 -8.90 10.00 14.16
C GLY A 336 -9.77 9.53 12.99
N THR A 337 -10.90 10.21 12.74
CA THR A 337 -11.78 9.89 11.61
C THR A 337 -11.10 10.20 10.27
N LEU A 338 -10.39 11.33 10.18
CA LEU A 338 -9.62 11.71 9.00
C LEU A 338 -8.51 10.67 8.70
N ALA A 339 -7.73 10.31 9.71
CA ALA A 339 -6.65 9.33 9.59
C ALA A 339 -7.18 7.95 9.19
N PHE A 340 -8.33 7.54 9.75
CA PHE A 340 -8.99 6.29 9.38
C PHE A 340 -9.46 6.30 7.91
N ALA A 341 -10.05 7.39 7.43
CA ALA A 341 -10.44 7.51 6.02
C ALA A 341 -9.23 7.43 5.09
N GLN A 342 -8.15 8.16 5.41
CA GLN A 342 -6.90 8.11 4.64
C GLN A 342 -6.25 6.73 4.67
N MET A 343 -6.33 6.00 5.78
CA MET A 343 -5.85 4.63 5.87
C MET A 343 -6.56 3.73 4.85
N TRP A 344 -7.89 3.82 4.75
CA TRP A 344 -8.66 3.06 3.76
C TRP A 344 -8.27 3.42 2.32
N ASP A 345 -8.05 4.69 2.01
CA ASP A 345 -7.61 5.12 0.67
C ASP A 345 -6.23 4.56 0.33
N ARG A 346 -5.30 4.54 1.30
CA ARG A 346 -3.97 3.93 1.12
C ARG A 346 -4.06 2.42 0.93
N ILE A 347 -4.88 1.72 1.71
CA ILE A 347 -5.10 0.28 1.55
C ILE A 347 -5.62 0.01 0.13
N ALA A 348 -6.64 0.73 -0.33
CA ALA A 348 -7.19 0.54 -1.66
C ALA A 348 -6.14 0.79 -2.76
N ALA A 349 -5.36 1.87 -2.67
CA ALA A 349 -4.32 2.19 -3.64
C ALA A 349 -3.16 1.17 -3.63
N GLN A 350 -2.73 0.72 -2.46
CA GLN A 350 -1.63 -0.24 -2.31
C GLN A 350 -2.03 -1.64 -2.77
N VAL A 351 -3.23 -2.11 -2.40
CA VAL A 351 -3.75 -3.41 -2.83
C VAL A 351 -3.88 -3.43 -4.35
N THR A 352 -4.60 -2.46 -4.92
CA THR A 352 -4.83 -2.43 -6.38
C THR A 352 -3.50 -2.33 -7.13
N GLY A 353 -2.59 -1.43 -6.76
CA GLY A 353 -1.29 -1.32 -7.44
C GLY A 353 -0.40 -2.58 -7.27
N THR A 354 -0.45 -3.25 -6.12
CA THR A 354 0.32 -4.48 -5.89
C THR A 354 -0.19 -5.64 -6.73
N ILE A 355 -1.51 -5.80 -6.85
CA ILE A 355 -2.12 -6.87 -7.67
C ILE A 355 -1.63 -6.76 -9.11
N PHE A 356 -1.63 -5.57 -9.73
CA PHE A 356 -1.16 -5.45 -11.12
C PHE A 356 0.34 -5.75 -11.27
N ARG A 357 1.16 -5.47 -10.26
CA ARG A 357 2.63 -5.66 -10.28
C ARG A 357 3.13 -7.04 -9.86
N ILE A 358 2.27 -7.89 -9.31
CA ILE A 358 2.67 -9.17 -8.70
C ILE A 358 3.42 -10.11 -9.64
N GLU A 359 3.13 -10.10 -10.95
CA GLU A 359 3.77 -10.97 -11.95
C GLU A 359 5.21 -10.58 -12.28
N VAL A 360 5.53 -9.29 -12.19
CA VAL A 360 6.86 -8.75 -12.52
C VAL A 360 7.87 -9.05 -11.41
N GLN A 361 7.39 -9.34 -10.19
CA GLN A 361 8.22 -9.63 -9.02
C GLN A 361 8.40 -11.13 -8.75
N ILE A 362 8.09 -12.01 -9.71
CA ILE A 362 8.23 -13.46 -9.56
C ILE A 362 9.59 -13.94 -10.12
N PRO A 363 10.62 -14.02 -9.27
CA PRO A 363 11.59 -15.11 -9.43
C PRO A 363 11.59 -16.15 -8.29
N GLU A 364 11.21 -15.79 -7.05
CA GLU A 364 11.41 -16.68 -5.88
C GLU A 364 10.24 -16.73 -4.85
N SER A 365 9.24 -15.83 -4.92
CA SER A 365 8.19 -15.70 -3.87
C SER A 365 6.97 -16.62 -4.05
N THR A 366 6.88 -17.41 -5.12
CA THR A 366 5.71 -18.28 -5.39
C THR A 366 5.65 -19.56 -4.56
N GLY A 367 6.72 -19.88 -3.81
CA GLY A 367 6.70 -21.00 -2.86
C GLY A 367 5.62 -20.87 -1.79
N SER A 368 5.30 -19.64 -1.35
CA SER A 368 4.27 -19.39 -0.34
C SER A 368 2.84 -19.47 -0.88
N VAL A 369 2.60 -19.06 -2.14
CA VAL A 369 1.26 -19.10 -2.77
C VAL A 369 0.78 -20.54 -2.99
N TRP A 370 1.70 -21.45 -3.32
CA TRP A 370 1.41 -22.90 -3.37
C TRP A 370 1.30 -23.56 -1.99
N GLN A 371 2.01 -23.07 -0.98
CA GLN A 371 1.85 -23.56 0.40
C GLN A 371 0.48 -23.24 0.98
N ILE A 372 -0.16 -22.14 0.56
CA ILE A 372 -1.52 -21.76 0.96
C ILE A 372 -2.59 -22.64 0.28
N THR A 373 -2.33 -23.13 -0.93
CA THR A 373 -3.25 -24.06 -1.64
C THR A 373 -3.23 -25.48 -1.08
N SER A 374 -2.21 -25.83 -0.28
CA SER A 374 -1.98 -27.16 0.29
C SER A 374 -2.31 -27.27 1.79
N THR A 375 -2.81 -26.21 2.44
CA THR A 375 -3.31 -26.35 3.81
C THR A 375 -4.68 -27.03 3.80
N GLU A 376 -4.66 -28.36 3.80
CA GLU A 376 -5.78 -29.14 4.31
C GLU A 376 -5.96 -28.74 5.78
N HIS A 377 -7.13 -28.19 6.11
CA HIS A 377 -7.54 -28.07 7.50
C HIS A 377 -7.70 -29.49 8.04
N ALA A 378 -6.66 -30.04 8.66
CA ALA A 378 -6.81 -31.22 9.49
C ALA A 378 -7.92 -30.89 10.49
N SER A 379 -9.06 -31.57 10.36
CA SER A 379 -10.14 -31.52 11.33
C SER A 379 -9.54 -31.75 12.71
N PRO A 380 -9.97 -31.02 13.75
CA PRO A 380 -9.47 -31.27 15.09
C PRO A 380 -9.81 -32.72 15.44
N THR A 381 -8.80 -33.58 15.47
CA THR A 381 -8.94 -34.92 16.03
C THR A 381 -9.24 -34.72 17.50
N GLU A 382 -10.49 -34.97 17.87
CA GLU A 382 -10.92 -35.20 19.24
C GLU A 382 -10.16 -36.41 19.76
N ASP A 383 -9.03 -36.18 20.41
CA ASP A 383 -8.43 -37.09 21.39
C ASP A 383 -7.26 -36.39 22.07
N ILE A 384 -7.58 -35.62 23.12
CA ILE A 384 -6.63 -35.29 24.18
C ILE A 384 -7.13 -36.02 25.43
N PRO A 385 -6.40 -37.03 25.93
CA PRO A 385 -6.79 -37.73 27.16
C PRO A 385 -6.80 -36.79 28.36
N ASP A 386 -7.92 -36.80 29.07
CA ASP A 386 -8.13 -36.17 30.38
C ASP A 386 -7.21 -36.84 31.41
N ASP A 387 -6.15 -36.16 31.83
CA ASP A 387 -5.48 -36.47 33.09
C ASP A 387 -4.79 -35.22 33.67
N HIS A 388 -5.55 -34.47 34.45
CA HIS A 388 -5.00 -33.50 35.41
C HIS A 388 -5.53 -33.83 36.81
N PRO A 389 -4.66 -34.19 37.78
CA PRO A 389 -5.05 -34.17 39.18
C PRO A 389 -5.06 -32.73 39.70
N ALA A 390 -6.16 -32.37 40.33
CA ALA A 390 -6.39 -31.10 40.98
C ALA A 390 -5.39 -30.82 42.12
N LEU A 391 -4.89 -29.58 42.18
CA LEU A 391 -4.46 -28.97 43.45
C LEU A 391 -4.83 -27.49 43.46
N ALA A 392 -5.56 -27.15 44.51
CA ALA A 392 -6.17 -25.86 44.80
C ALA A 392 -5.13 -24.77 45.12
N GLY A 393 -5.42 -23.53 44.72
CA GLY A 393 -4.72 -22.33 45.17
C GLY A 393 -5.16 -21.11 44.36
N GLY A 394 -6.07 -20.30 44.92
CA GLY A 394 -6.77 -19.23 44.21
C GLY A 394 -5.92 -18.05 43.75
N GLY A 395 -6.51 -17.25 42.86
CA GLY A 395 -6.01 -15.93 42.48
C GLY A 395 -6.62 -15.45 41.18
N GLY A 396 -7.64 -14.61 41.26
CA GLY A 396 -8.23 -13.92 40.10
C GLY A 396 -7.19 -13.03 39.40
N ILE A 397 -7.15 -13.12 38.07
CA ILE A 397 -6.28 -12.32 37.22
C ILE A 397 -6.97 -10.98 36.95
N LEU A 398 -6.48 -9.95 37.64
CA LEU A 398 -6.68 -8.54 37.32
C LEU A 398 -5.88 -8.15 36.05
N PRO A 399 -6.28 -7.07 35.37
CA PRO A 399 -5.71 -6.65 34.09
C PRO A 399 -4.27 -6.13 34.22
N ASN A 400 -3.51 -6.48 33.19
CA ASN A 400 -2.11 -6.15 32.88
C ASN A 400 -1.63 -4.80 33.44
N LYS A 401 -0.84 -4.84 34.52
CA LYS A 401 -0.01 -3.74 35.01
C LYS A 401 1.38 -3.84 34.36
N GLY A 402 1.78 -2.75 33.70
CA GLY A 402 3.15 -2.26 33.66
C GLY A 402 4.18 -3.16 32.98
N VAL A 403 4.49 -2.87 31.73
CA VAL A 403 5.84 -3.12 31.19
C VAL A 403 6.81 -2.38 32.12
N ALA A 404 7.63 -3.12 32.87
CA ALA A 404 8.69 -2.54 33.68
C ALA A 404 9.64 -1.75 32.75
N PRO A 405 9.98 -0.50 33.06
CA PRO A 405 11.00 0.21 32.31
C PRO A 405 12.30 -0.57 32.42
N ALA A 406 12.95 -0.85 31.29
CA ALA A 406 14.27 -1.45 31.29
C ALA A 406 15.19 -0.60 32.18
N GLU A 407 15.75 -1.20 33.23
CA GLU A 407 16.68 -0.50 34.11
C GLU A 407 17.88 -0.01 33.27
N PRO A 408 18.34 1.24 33.44
CA PRO A 408 19.52 1.72 32.74
C PRO A 408 20.72 0.87 33.16
N ILE A 409 21.47 0.38 32.17
CA ILE A 409 22.70 -0.40 32.37
C ILE A 409 23.65 0.43 33.26
N ARG A 410 23.68 0.12 34.55
CA ARG A 410 24.66 0.66 35.49
C ARG A 410 25.95 -0.12 35.28
N ASN A 411 26.95 0.50 34.68
CA ASN A 411 28.32 -0.03 34.66
C ASN A 411 28.80 -0.18 36.11
N GLN A 412 28.82 -1.41 36.63
CA GLN A 412 29.30 -1.76 37.97
C GLN A 412 30.82 -1.99 38.02
N GLY A 413 31.56 -1.73 36.94
CA GLY A 413 33.02 -1.78 36.92
C GLY A 413 33.66 -0.49 37.44
N GLU A 414 34.84 -0.60 38.07
CA GLU A 414 35.68 0.55 38.43
C GLU A 414 35.90 1.45 37.21
N ARG A 415 35.57 2.74 37.36
CA ARG A 415 35.79 3.74 36.31
C ARG A 415 37.29 3.99 36.16
N VAL A 416 37.91 3.34 35.18
CA VAL A 416 39.32 3.57 34.84
C VAL A 416 39.50 5.03 34.40
N GLY A 417 40.30 5.78 35.14
CA GLY A 417 40.59 7.18 34.86
C GLY A 417 41.40 7.35 33.57
N ARG A 418 41.25 8.50 32.91
CA ARG A 418 41.87 8.80 31.60
C ARG A 418 43.41 8.62 31.58
N ASN A 419 44.07 8.72 32.73
CA ASN A 419 45.52 8.55 32.87
C ASN A 419 45.96 7.23 33.54
N ASP A 420 45.03 6.37 33.94
CA ASP A 420 45.32 5.11 34.64
C ASP A 420 45.83 4.03 33.68
N PRO A 421 46.50 2.97 34.18
CA PRO A 421 46.90 1.84 33.36
C PRO A 421 45.71 1.22 32.64
N CYS A 422 45.85 0.98 31.33
CA CYS A 422 44.76 0.47 30.52
C CYS A 422 44.45 -0.99 30.89
N PRO A 423 43.17 -1.36 31.14
CA PRO A 423 42.78 -2.68 31.63
C PRO A 423 42.98 -3.80 30.60
N CYS A 424 43.30 -3.48 29.34
CA CYS A 424 43.67 -4.47 28.33
C CYS A 424 45.08 -5.07 28.50
N GLY A 425 45.80 -4.70 29.57
CA GLY A 425 47.12 -5.26 29.90
C GLY A 425 48.28 -4.69 29.05
N SER A 426 48.05 -3.63 28.28
CA SER A 426 49.05 -3.06 27.36
C SER A 426 50.18 -2.26 28.03
N GLY A 427 50.11 -2.04 29.35
CA GLY A 427 51.06 -1.21 30.10
C GLY A 427 51.01 0.30 29.80
N LYS A 428 50.12 0.75 28.90
CA LYS A 428 49.95 2.16 28.50
C LYS A 428 48.80 2.82 29.28
N LYS A 429 48.81 4.16 29.39
CA LYS A 429 47.69 4.93 29.98
C LYS A 429 46.43 4.81 29.12
N TYR A 430 45.24 4.73 29.73
CA TYR A 430 43.95 4.47 29.06
C TYR A 430 43.69 5.39 27.85
N LYS A 431 43.94 6.70 27.96
CA LYS A 431 43.78 7.66 26.84
C LYS A 431 44.68 7.45 25.63
N LYS A 432 45.72 6.62 25.76
CA LYS A 432 46.67 6.29 24.68
C LYS A 432 46.49 4.85 24.19
N CYS A 433 45.40 4.19 24.56
CA CYS A 433 45.08 2.82 24.18
C CYS A 433 43.57 2.68 23.92
N CYS A 434 42.81 1.92 24.73
CA CYS A 434 41.37 1.70 24.50
C CYS A 434 40.50 2.95 24.64
N GLY A 435 41.01 4.02 25.27
CA GLY A 435 40.36 5.33 25.34
C GLY A 435 40.93 6.35 24.35
N ALA A 436 41.72 5.94 23.37
CA ALA A 436 42.16 6.77 22.27
C ALA A 436 41.11 6.69 21.15
N ASN A 437 40.21 7.67 21.12
CA ASN A 437 39.55 8.06 19.87
C ASN A 437 40.47 9.02 19.12
#